data_AF-A0A7I0J6Y7-F1
#
_entry.id   AF-A0A7I0J6Y7-F1
#
_cell.length_a   1.000
_cell.length_b   1.000
_cell.length_c   1.000
_cell.angle_alpha   90.00
_cell.angle_beta   90.00
_cell.angle_gamma   90.00
#
_symmetry.space_group_name_H-M   'P 1'
#
loop_
_entity.id
_entity.type
_entity.pdbx_description
1 polymer ?
#
loop_
_entity_poly.entity_id
_entity_poly.type
_entity_poly.pdbx_seq_one_letter_code
_entity_poly.pdbx_strand_id
1 'polypeptide(L)' 'MQQTILITGASSGFGAMTAKALARAGHRVY' A
#
# COMPACT_ATOMS: atom_id res chain seq x y z
N MET A 1 -14.55 0.68 3.97
CA MET A 1 -14.78 0.62 2.50
C MET A 1 -13.46 0.25 1.84
N GLN A 2 -13.46 -0.65 0.86
CA GLN A 2 -12.24 -1.00 0.12
C GLN A 2 -11.89 0.10 -0.89
N GLN A 3 -10.60 0.39 -1.07
CA GLN A 3 -10.10 1.36 -2.03
C GLN A 3 -8.97 0.76 -2.87
N THR A 4 -8.82 1.29 -4.08
CA THR A 4 -7.67 1.00 -4.96
C THR A 4 -6.68 2.15 -4.85
N ILE A 5 -5.44 1.85 -4.48
CA ILE A 5 -4.42 2.84 -4.12
C ILE A 5 -3.14 2.55 -4.93
N LEU A 6 -2.60 3.57 -5.60
CA LEU A 6 -1.31 3.50 -6.30
C LEU A 6 -0.21 4.12 -5.44
N ILE A 7 0.86 3.39 -5.19
CA ILE A 7 2.01 3.85 -4.39
C ILE A 7 3.28 3.76 -5.22
N THR A 8 3.87 4.92 -5.55
CA THR A 8 5.20 4.98 -6.14
C THR A 8 6.28 4.80 -5.06
N GLY A 9 7.43 4.21 -5.42
CA GLY A 9 8.51 3.97 -4.47
C GLY A 9 8.19 2.91 -3.40
N ALA A 10 7.30 1.95 -3.69
CA ALA A 10 6.91 0.88 -2.75
C ALA A 10 7.95 -0.25 -2.59
N SER A 11 9.10 -0.16 -3.26
CA SER A 11 10.15 -1.20 -3.24
C SER A 11 10.91 -1.26 -1.91
N SER A 12 10.98 -0.16 -1.15
CA SER A 12 11.70 -0.12 0.13
C SER A 12 11.21 1.02 1.05
N GLY A 13 11.77 1.08 2.26
CA GLY A 13 11.56 2.18 3.19
C GLY A 13 10.09 2.43 3.55
N PHE A 14 9.72 3.71 3.62
CA PHE A 14 8.38 4.14 3.99
C PHE A 14 7.32 3.68 2.99
N GLY A 15 7.59 3.74 1.69
CA GLY A 15 6.65 3.29 0.65
C GLY A 15 6.27 1.81 0.82
N ALA A 16 7.26 0.94 1.09
CA ALA A 16 7.02 -0.48 1.34
C ALA A 16 6.22 -0.73 2.63
N MET A 17 6.49 0.01 3.71
CA MET A 17 5.74 -0.12 4.96
C MET A 17 4.28 0.32 4.80
N THR A 18 4.05 1.43 4.10
CA THR A 18 2.72 1.97 3.80
C THR A 18 1.91 1.02 2.92
N ALA A 19 2.52 0.49 1.85
CA ALA A 19 1.87 -0.50 0.98
C ALA A 19 1.42 -1.74 1.76
N LYS A 20 2.28 -2.27 2.63
CA LYS A 20 1.96 -3.43 3.47
C LYS A 20 0.87 -3.13 4.49
N ALA A 21 0.87 -1.95 5.11
CA ALA A 21 -0.14 -1.57 6.08
C ALA A 21 -1.52 -1.45 5.43
N LEU A 22 -1.61 -0.77 4.28
CA LEU A 22 -2.86 -0.58 3.55
C LEU A 22 -3.41 -1.89 2.96
N ALA A 23 -2.54 -2.75 2.42
CA ALA A 23 -2.94 -4.08 1.96
C ALA A 23 -3.51 -4.93 3.11
N ARG A 24 -2.88 -4.90 4.30
CA ARG A 24 -3.39 -5.59 5.50
C ARG A 24 -4.71 -5.03 6.02
N ALA A 25 -4.96 -3.74 5.82
CA ALA A 25 -6.25 -3.10 6.12
C ALA A 25 -7.35 -3.45 5.10
N GLY A 26 -7.05 -4.26 4.06
CA GLY A 26 -8.02 -4.75 3.09
C GLY A 26 -8.13 -3.92 1.81
N HIS A 27 -7.23 -2.95 1.61
CA HIS A 27 -7.17 -2.17 0.37
C HIS A 27 -6.41 -2.92 -0.73
N ARG A 28 -6.74 -2.62 -1.98
CA ARG A 28 -5.99 -3.12 -3.13
C ARG A 28 -4.91 -2.11 -3.50
N VAL A 29 -3.66 -2.49 -3.30
CA VAL A 29 -2.50 -1.61 -3.51
C VAL A 29 -1.79 -2.02 -4.79
N TYR A 30 -1.39 -1.02 -5.59
CA TYR A 30 -0.58 -1.14 -6.80
C TYR A 30 0.72 -0.37 -6.67
#